data_AF-A0A3M7KWZ3-F1
#
_entry.id   AF-A0A3M7KWZ3-F1
#
_cell.length_a   1.000
_cell.length_b   1.000
_cell.length_c   1.000
_cell.angle_alpha   90.00
_cell.angle_beta   90.00
_cell.angle_gamma   90.00
#
_symmetry.space_group_name_H-M   'P 1'
#
loop_
_entity.id
_entity.type
_entity.pdbx_description
1 polymer ?
#
loop_
_entity_poly.entity_id
_entity_poly.type
_entity_poly.pdbx_seq_one_letter_code
_entity_poly.pdbx_strand_id
1 'polypeptide(L)'
;ARCQEDEWVVDLLHVSGKMDVLITDLLSHEAWCTHVLPSLLEEAQASECSTVNIALYSLQSHSGVLAALLEVAFFHEKVLEDSDEDLLLELGGWCVRRLVDAQGLGEGKGGEDQATDGPTKETAAGLDLAGLQLATYAITIVRYLVDHGRQSAPSLLTHLMDTLDLLHLACRLLLAPPWRDAPSGRAFQDGAWRPVPPPNRRALLPQEVQAWLTVHGAVRDEGVRARLDATPARRAALCALGPPLGNGVLTQMPGNTCPAGKLSVRLEVYRLAKESAWGWWATYDYVANDEPCQEVQPSEGQRGRRQVMVLQAGAGGGEPRALPARGKIVVMTEGRLPMEAGFMLPASESKYDDNGGTVVAVAGNDYCIVGGSKRLSTGYSILTRDQSKILSLSPKVVIASAGMQADRDALHKTLHSRHVMYAFNHRKPMSCPAMAQLLSNTLYYKRFFPYYTFNICAGLDEEGRGAVYTYDAIGSYERVGYGCQGSGKELMQPVLDSQLKAASPLLLPPQPWLSSLPLEVAIDLVKSAFTSAGERDIYTGDDVEILIMTKDGVEVQTLELKRD
;
A
#
# COMPACT_ATOMS: atom_id res chain seq x y z
N ALA A 1 -0.04 -2.78 9.04
CA ALA A 1 -0.96 -3.75 9.69
C ALA A 1 -0.98 -5.07 8.95
N ARG A 2 -1.30 -5.13 7.64
CA ARG A 2 -1.23 -6.37 6.85
C ARG A 2 0.16 -7.03 6.83
N CYS A 3 1.24 -6.25 6.66
CA CYS A 3 2.60 -6.80 6.64
C CYS A 3 3.06 -7.53 7.93
N GLN A 4 2.45 -7.25 9.10
CA GLN A 4 2.84 -7.94 10.35
C GLN A 4 2.07 -9.24 10.59
N GLU A 5 0.90 -9.41 9.96
CA GLU A 5 0.15 -10.68 10.01
C GLU A 5 0.77 -11.71 9.06
N ASP A 6 1.25 -11.26 7.90
CA ASP A 6 1.95 -12.11 6.92
C ASP A 6 3.27 -12.65 7.49
N GLU A 7 4.04 -11.82 8.22
CA GLU A 7 5.30 -12.23 8.88
C GLU A 7 5.08 -13.38 9.87
N TRP A 8 4.03 -13.36 10.70
CA TRP A 8 3.72 -14.46 11.62
C TRP A 8 3.48 -15.78 10.88
N VAL A 9 2.73 -15.74 9.76
CA VAL A 9 2.31 -16.96 9.06
C VAL A 9 3.50 -17.58 8.37
N VAL A 10 4.33 -16.72 7.77
CA VAL A 10 5.59 -17.11 7.13
C VAL A 10 6.57 -17.66 8.18
N ASP A 11 6.73 -16.99 9.32
CA ASP A 11 7.55 -17.47 10.43
C ASP A 11 7.06 -18.84 10.94
N LEU A 12 5.76 -19.06 11.03
CA LEU A 12 5.19 -20.35 11.44
C LEU A 12 5.44 -21.45 10.40
N LEU A 13 5.27 -21.16 9.12
CA LEU A 13 5.54 -22.10 8.02
C LEU A 13 7.02 -22.50 7.98
N HIS A 14 7.89 -21.53 8.21
CA HIS A 14 9.33 -21.70 8.31
C HIS A 14 9.73 -22.54 9.53
N VAL A 15 9.29 -22.16 10.75
CA VAL A 15 9.57 -22.89 12.00
C VAL A 15 9.06 -24.34 11.96
N SER A 16 7.95 -24.59 11.24
CA SER A 16 7.35 -25.92 11.12
C SER A 16 7.89 -26.75 9.95
N GLY A 17 8.83 -26.23 9.16
CA GLY A 17 9.42 -26.95 8.02
C GLY A 17 8.40 -27.33 6.94
N LYS A 18 7.35 -26.52 6.76
CA LYS A 18 6.23 -26.84 5.86
C LYS A 18 6.44 -26.36 4.42
N MET A 19 7.50 -25.61 4.15
CA MET A 19 7.77 -25.07 2.80
C MET A 19 7.98 -26.18 1.77
N ASP A 20 8.82 -27.15 2.09
CA ASP A 20 9.08 -28.31 1.21
C ASP A 20 7.81 -29.12 0.94
N VAL A 21 6.93 -29.22 1.94
CA VAL A 21 5.63 -29.90 1.81
C VAL A 21 4.72 -29.15 0.83
N LEU A 22 4.70 -27.81 0.89
CA LEU A 22 3.90 -26.99 -0.04
C LEU A 22 4.43 -27.08 -1.47
N ILE A 23 5.75 -27.07 -1.66
CA ILE A 23 6.37 -27.24 -2.98
C ILE A 23 6.06 -28.64 -3.53
N THR A 24 6.22 -29.68 -2.70
CA THR A 24 5.91 -31.06 -3.09
C THR A 24 4.44 -31.24 -3.44
N ASP A 25 3.53 -30.64 -2.67
CA ASP A 25 2.09 -30.69 -2.96
C ASP A 25 1.77 -30.03 -4.31
N LEU A 26 2.35 -28.86 -4.58
CA LEU A 26 2.18 -28.15 -5.86
C LEU A 26 2.71 -28.96 -7.05
N LEU A 27 3.89 -29.58 -6.92
CA LEU A 27 4.49 -30.43 -7.97
C LEU A 27 3.68 -31.72 -8.17
N SER A 28 3.21 -32.33 -7.09
CA SER A 28 2.36 -33.53 -7.17
C SER A 28 1.02 -33.23 -7.85
N HIS A 29 0.48 -32.04 -7.61
CA HIS A 29 -0.71 -31.54 -8.27
C HIS A 29 -0.48 -31.32 -9.78
N GLU A 30 0.65 -30.75 -10.18
CA GLU A 30 1.02 -30.64 -11.60
C GLU A 30 1.09 -32.01 -12.28
N ALA A 31 1.74 -32.99 -11.65
CA ALA A 31 1.85 -34.34 -12.19
C ALA A 31 0.47 -34.99 -12.35
N TRP A 32 -0.42 -34.80 -11.37
CA TRP A 32 -1.79 -35.27 -11.44
C TRP A 32 -2.58 -34.60 -12.58
N CYS A 33 -2.47 -33.28 -12.72
CA CYS A 33 -3.09 -32.53 -13.82
C CYS A 33 -2.56 -32.92 -15.20
N THR A 34 -1.32 -33.39 -15.29
CA THR A 34 -0.72 -33.78 -16.58
C THR A 34 -1.08 -35.21 -16.97
N HIS A 35 -1.13 -36.13 -16.01
CA HIS A 35 -1.24 -37.57 -16.28
C HIS A 35 -2.61 -38.18 -15.99
N VAL A 36 -3.38 -37.59 -15.06
CA VAL A 36 -4.64 -38.17 -14.56
C VAL A 36 -5.85 -37.37 -15.04
N LEU A 37 -5.74 -36.04 -15.01
CA LEU A 37 -6.83 -35.14 -15.39
C LEU A 37 -7.36 -35.34 -16.83
N PRO A 38 -6.52 -35.51 -17.88
CA PRO A 38 -7.02 -35.70 -19.24
C PRO A 38 -7.89 -36.95 -19.38
N SER A 39 -7.46 -38.07 -18.79
CA SER A 39 -8.20 -39.33 -18.80
C SER A 39 -9.55 -39.22 -18.06
N LEU A 40 -9.57 -38.48 -16.94
CA LEU A 40 -10.81 -38.21 -16.20
C LEU A 40 -11.76 -37.28 -16.96
N LEU A 41 -11.24 -36.30 -17.71
CA LEU A 41 -12.04 -35.42 -18.54
C LEU A 41 -12.69 -36.20 -19.70
N GLU A 42 -11.95 -37.11 -20.34
CA GLU A 42 -12.49 -37.99 -21.40
C GLU A 42 -13.62 -38.89 -20.85
N GLU A 43 -13.43 -39.48 -19.67
CA GLU A 43 -14.44 -40.35 -19.05
C GLU A 43 -15.66 -39.56 -18.54
N ALA A 44 -15.45 -38.35 -18.02
CA ALA A 44 -16.52 -37.45 -17.59
C ALA A 44 -17.39 -36.98 -18.78
N GLN A 45 -16.76 -36.72 -19.93
CA GLN A 45 -17.44 -36.37 -21.16
C GLN A 45 -18.29 -37.53 -21.69
N ALA A 46 -17.83 -38.77 -21.52
CA ALA A 46 -18.60 -39.96 -21.89
C ALA A 46 -19.81 -40.23 -20.96
N SER A 47 -19.80 -39.67 -19.74
CA SER A 47 -20.74 -40.04 -18.66
C SER A 47 -21.79 -38.97 -18.32
N GLU A 48 -21.71 -37.75 -18.88
CA GLU A 48 -22.57 -36.59 -18.55
C GLU A 48 -22.72 -36.31 -17.03
N CYS A 49 -21.71 -36.66 -16.22
CA CYS A 49 -21.82 -36.63 -14.76
C CYS A 49 -21.43 -35.26 -14.18
N SER A 50 -22.42 -34.49 -13.71
CA SER A 50 -22.25 -33.14 -13.14
C SER A 50 -21.30 -33.06 -11.93
N THR A 51 -21.12 -34.18 -11.21
CA THR A 51 -20.28 -34.25 -10.01
C THR A 51 -18.79 -34.12 -10.35
N VAL A 52 -18.37 -34.56 -11.54
CA VAL A 52 -16.97 -34.47 -11.97
C VAL A 52 -16.56 -33.02 -12.20
N ASN A 53 -17.44 -32.20 -12.79
CA ASN A 53 -17.18 -30.77 -12.99
C ASN A 53 -16.91 -30.02 -11.67
N ILE A 54 -17.64 -30.33 -10.60
CA ILE A 54 -17.43 -29.68 -9.28
C ILE A 54 -16.07 -30.06 -8.67
N ALA A 55 -15.68 -31.34 -8.76
CA ALA A 55 -14.39 -31.80 -8.28
C ALA A 55 -13.23 -31.13 -9.05
N LEU A 56 -13.37 -30.96 -10.36
CA LEU A 56 -12.39 -30.30 -11.22
C LEU A 56 -12.17 -28.82 -10.85
N TYR A 57 -13.23 -28.06 -10.59
CA TYR A 57 -13.12 -26.67 -10.11
C TYR A 57 -12.44 -26.56 -8.75
N SER A 58 -12.74 -27.50 -7.83
CA SER A 58 -12.13 -27.52 -6.49
C SER A 58 -10.62 -27.82 -6.54
N LEU A 59 -10.21 -28.73 -7.43
CA LEU A 59 -8.81 -29.09 -7.63
C LEU A 59 -8.01 -27.98 -8.30
N GLN A 60 -8.59 -27.25 -9.25
CA GLN A 60 -7.91 -26.13 -9.90
C GLN A 60 -7.73 -24.94 -8.96
N SER A 61 -8.71 -24.70 -8.08
CA SER A 61 -8.59 -23.70 -7.02
C SER A 61 -7.44 -24.02 -6.06
N HIS A 62 -7.16 -25.30 -5.79
CA HIS A 62 -6.07 -25.74 -4.91
C HIS A 62 -4.69 -25.27 -5.39
N SER A 63 -4.35 -25.51 -6.67
CA SER A 63 -3.07 -25.06 -7.23
C SER A 63 -2.89 -23.55 -7.17
N GLY A 64 -3.96 -22.78 -7.35
CA GLY A 64 -3.92 -21.32 -7.26
C GLY A 64 -3.63 -20.85 -5.83
N VAL A 65 -4.23 -21.51 -4.83
CA VAL A 65 -3.99 -21.21 -3.41
C VAL A 65 -2.56 -21.54 -3.01
N LEU A 66 -2.03 -22.70 -3.44
CA LEU A 66 -0.63 -23.08 -3.16
C LEU A 66 0.35 -22.09 -3.79
N ALA A 67 0.17 -21.74 -5.08
CA ALA A 67 1.05 -20.81 -5.78
C ALA A 67 1.00 -19.39 -5.16
N ALA A 68 -0.19 -18.92 -4.77
CA ALA A 68 -0.33 -17.63 -4.07
C ALA A 68 0.34 -17.63 -2.69
N LEU A 69 0.24 -18.73 -1.94
CA LEU A 69 0.91 -18.87 -0.64
C LEU A 69 2.44 -18.87 -0.79
N LEU A 70 2.96 -19.57 -1.80
CA LEU A 70 4.39 -19.58 -2.11
C LEU A 70 4.89 -18.21 -2.58
N GLU A 71 4.11 -17.47 -3.39
CA GLU A 71 4.45 -16.09 -3.77
C GLU A 71 4.64 -15.19 -2.54
N VAL A 72 3.72 -15.24 -1.57
CA VAL A 72 3.82 -14.46 -0.34
C VAL A 72 4.99 -14.91 0.53
N ALA A 73 5.21 -16.22 0.64
CA ALA A 73 6.29 -16.76 1.47
C ALA A 73 7.69 -16.44 0.91
N PHE A 74 7.89 -16.58 -0.41
CA PHE A 74 9.19 -16.32 -1.06
C PHE A 74 9.54 -14.84 -1.21
N PHE A 75 8.65 -13.92 -0.86
CA PHE A 75 9.02 -12.53 -0.66
C PHE A 75 10.06 -12.37 0.48
N HIS A 76 10.07 -13.29 1.45
CA HIS A 76 11.01 -13.28 2.56
C HIS A 76 12.24 -14.16 2.25
N GLU A 77 13.40 -13.53 2.10
CA GLU A 77 14.69 -14.18 1.74
C GLU A 77 15.01 -15.42 2.60
N LYS A 78 14.80 -15.35 3.92
CA LYS A 78 15.07 -16.45 4.87
C LYS A 78 14.32 -17.75 4.57
N VAL A 79 13.13 -17.64 3.98
CA VAL A 79 12.29 -18.81 3.68
C VAL A 79 12.89 -19.61 2.53
N LEU A 80 13.48 -18.89 1.58
CA LEU A 80 14.11 -19.43 0.38
C LEU A 80 15.50 -20.02 0.69
N GLU A 81 16.17 -19.51 1.73
CA GLU A 81 17.44 -20.05 2.27
C GLU A 81 17.29 -21.42 2.92
N ASP A 82 16.20 -21.66 3.61
CA ASP A 82 15.98 -22.90 4.37
C ASP A 82 15.26 -24.01 3.59
N SER A 83 14.85 -23.74 2.34
CA SER A 83 14.16 -24.72 1.48
C SER A 83 15.14 -25.65 0.74
N ASP A 84 14.72 -26.88 0.45
CA ASP A 84 15.57 -27.87 -0.25
C ASP A 84 15.93 -27.43 -1.68
N GLU A 85 17.23 -27.45 -2.03
CA GLU A 85 17.75 -27.08 -3.35
C GLU A 85 17.13 -27.92 -4.49
N ASP A 86 16.93 -29.22 -4.28
CA ASP A 86 16.35 -30.11 -5.30
C ASP A 86 14.89 -29.74 -5.59
N LEU A 87 14.13 -29.35 -4.55
CA LEU A 87 12.75 -28.89 -4.69
C LEU A 87 12.67 -27.51 -5.34
N LEU A 88 13.61 -26.61 -5.05
CA LEU A 88 13.69 -25.29 -5.69
C LEU A 88 14.00 -25.39 -7.19
N LEU A 89 14.84 -26.35 -7.60
CA LEU A 89 15.12 -26.64 -9.01
C LEU A 89 13.85 -27.10 -9.75
N GLU A 90 13.12 -28.06 -9.18
CA GLU A 90 11.86 -28.55 -9.76
C GLU A 90 10.78 -27.47 -9.79
N LEU A 91 10.68 -26.64 -8.75
CA LEU A 91 9.78 -25.48 -8.70
C LEU A 91 10.13 -24.45 -9.80
N GLY A 92 11.42 -24.21 -10.04
CA GLY A 92 11.88 -23.39 -11.16
C GLY A 92 11.40 -23.94 -12.51
N GLY A 93 11.51 -25.26 -12.69
CA GLY A 93 10.97 -25.96 -13.86
C GLY A 93 9.45 -25.81 -14.00
N TRP A 94 8.69 -25.99 -12.91
CA TRP A 94 7.24 -25.78 -12.86
C TRP A 94 6.86 -24.37 -13.31
N CYS A 95 7.55 -23.35 -12.80
CA CYS A 95 7.25 -21.97 -13.15
C CYS A 95 7.51 -21.69 -14.64
N VAL A 96 8.63 -22.16 -15.18
CA VAL A 96 8.96 -21.98 -16.60
C VAL A 96 7.92 -22.67 -17.49
N ARG A 97 7.50 -23.90 -17.18
CA ARG A 97 6.43 -24.59 -17.91
C ARG A 97 5.13 -23.78 -17.94
N ARG A 98 4.67 -23.28 -16.78
CA ARG A 98 3.46 -22.45 -16.70
C ARG A 98 3.55 -21.15 -17.49
N LEU A 99 4.74 -20.53 -17.54
CA LEU A 99 4.97 -19.33 -18.35
C LEU A 99 4.96 -19.62 -19.86
N VAL A 100 5.51 -20.77 -20.27
CA VAL A 100 5.43 -21.23 -21.67
C VAL A 100 3.99 -21.53 -22.08
N ASP A 101 3.23 -22.23 -21.23
CA ASP A 101 1.81 -22.53 -21.47
C ASP A 101 1.01 -21.22 -21.67
N ALA A 102 1.25 -20.22 -20.82
CA ALA A 102 0.60 -18.92 -20.92
C ALA A 102 0.97 -18.17 -22.21
N GLN A 103 2.22 -18.27 -22.69
CA GLN A 103 2.61 -17.71 -23.99
C GLN A 103 1.81 -18.35 -25.13
N GLY A 104 1.61 -19.67 -25.11
CA GLY A 104 0.77 -20.37 -26.10
C GLY A 104 -0.68 -19.88 -26.14
N LEU A 105 -1.25 -19.58 -24.97
CA LEU A 105 -2.62 -19.02 -24.85
C LEU A 105 -2.74 -17.59 -25.41
N GLY A 106 -1.65 -16.82 -25.45
CA GLY A 106 -1.59 -15.47 -26.00
C GLY A 106 -1.56 -15.43 -27.53
N GLU A 107 -0.88 -16.39 -28.16
CA GLU A 107 -0.68 -16.44 -29.62
C GLU A 107 -1.91 -16.96 -30.40
N GLY A 108 -2.80 -17.73 -29.75
CA GLY A 108 -3.98 -18.35 -30.37
C GLY A 108 -5.17 -17.42 -30.66
N LYS A 109 -5.13 -16.14 -30.29
CA LYS A 109 -6.29 -15.21 -30.37
C LYS A 109 -6.50 -14.53 -31.75
N GLY A 110 -5.80 -15.00 -32.79
CA GLY A 110 -5.82 -14.43 -34.13
C GLY A 110 -6.86 -15.01 -35.12
N GLY A 111 -7.63 -16.02 -34.74
CA GLY A 111 -8.66 -16.64 -35.59
C GLY A 111 -10.06 -16.23 -35.19
N GLU A 112 -10.85 -15.70 -36.14
CA GLU A 112 -12.30 -15.56 -36.00
C GLU A 112 -12.95 -16.93 -35.76
N ASP A 113 -13.22 -17.29 -34.50
CA ASP A 113 -13.98 -18.50 -34.20
C ASP A 113 -15.43 -18.18 -33.88
N GLN A 114 -16.27 -18.58 -34.83
CA GLN A 114 -17.72 -18.53 -34.82
C GLN A 114 -18.30 -19.11 -33.52
N ALA A 115 -19.28 -18.37 -32.98
CA ALA A 115 -20.07 -18.76 -31.84
C ALA A 115 -20.87 -20.04 -32.15
N THR A 116 -20.47 -21.14 -31.52
CA THR A 116 -21.30 -22.33 -31.33
C THR A 116 -21.30 -22.64 -29.83
N ASP A 117 -22.41 -22.29 -29.17
CA ASP A 117 -22.64 -22.49 -27.74
C ASP A 117 -22.68 -23.99 -27.42
N GLY A 118 -21.70 -24.46 -26.64
CA GLY A 118 -21.66 -25.82 -26.11
C GLY A 118 -21.00 -25.85 -24.74
N PRO A 119 -21.43 -26.72 -23.81
CA PRO A 119 -20.93 -26.78 -22.42
C PRO A 119 -19.43 -27.09 -22.31
N THR A 120 -18.83 -27.64 -23.37
CA THR A 120 -17.41 -27.96 -23.49
C THR A 120 -16.50 -26.74 -23.70
N LYS A 121 -16.98 -25.67 -24.35
CA LYS A 121 -16.20 -24.43 -24.53
C LYS A 121 -16.13 -23.61 -23.23
N GLU A 122 -17.15 -23.66 -22.37
CA GLU A 122 -17.16 -22.96 -21.08
C GLU A 122 -16.15 -23.55 -20.09
N THR A 123 -16.01 -24.88 -20.05
CA THR A 123 -15.02 -25.55 -19.18
C THR A 123 -13.59 -25.27 -19.65
N ALA A 124 -13.35 -25.33 -20.98
CA ALA A 124 -12.04 -25.02 -21.57
C ALA A 124 -11.64 -23.54 -21.37
N ALA A 125 -12.56 -22.60 -21.56
CA ALA A 125 -12.30 -21.18 -21.32
C ALA A 125 -12.02 -20.88 -19.83
N GLY A 126 -12.67 -21.61 -18.92
CA GLY A 126 -12.37 -21.54 -17.48
C GLY A 126 -10.97 -22.08 -17.12
N LEU A 127 -10.55 -23.16 -17.78
CA LEU A 127 -9.21 -23.75 -17.63
C LEU A 127 -8.11 -22.77 -18.10
N ASP A 128 -8.32 -22.10 -19.24
CA ASP A 128 -7.38 -21.11 -19.79
C ASP A 128 -7.23 -19.89 -18.87
N LEU A 129 -8.33 -19.42 -18.27
CA LEU A 129 -8.33 -18.30 -17.33
C LEU A 129 -7.50 -18.61 -16.07
N ALA A 130 -7.69 -19.81 -15.52
CA ALA A 130 -6.97 -20.25 -14.35
C ALA A 130 -5.48 -20.54 -14.65
N GLY A 131 -5.16 -21.04 -15.86
CA GLY A 131 -3.79 -21.15 -16.35
C GLY A 131 -3.08 -19.79 -16.42
N LEU A 132 -3.76 -18.75 -16.94
CA LEU A 132 -3.23 -17.38 -16.95
C LEU A 132 -3.01 -16.83 -15.54
N GLN A 133 -3.88 -17.14 -14.58
CA GLN A 133 -3.73 -16.75 -13.18
C GLN A 133 -2.51 -17.44 -12.54
N LEU A 134 -2.32 -18.74 -12.76
CA LEU A 134 -1.14 -19.47 -12.28
C LEU A 134 0.15 -18.89 -12.86
N ALA A 135 0.15 -18.48 -14.13
CA ALA A 135 1.30 -17.82 -14.75
C ALA A 135 1.65 -16.47 -14.09
N THR A 136 0.67 -15.76 -13.52
CA THR A 136 0.96 -14.54 -12.76
C THR A 136 1.71 -14.81 -11.46
N TYR A 137 1.43 -15.93 -10.79
CA TYR A 137 2.18 -16.35 -9.60
C TYR A 137 3.57 -16.89 -9.98
N ALA A 138 3.63 -17.68 -11.06
CA ALA A 138 4.89 -18.26 -11.55
C ALA A 138 5.94 -17.20 -11.90
N ILE A 139 5.55 -16.08 -12.55
CA ILE A 139 6.53 -15.02 -12.88
C ILE A 139 7.08 -14.34 -11.63
N THR A 140 6.26 -14.14 -10.59
CA THR A 140 6.72 -13.55 -9.33
C THR A 140 7.64 -14.51 -8.57
N ILE A 141 7.26 -15.79 -8.46
CA ILE A 141 8.08 -16.82 -7.81
C ILE A 141 9.45 -16.93 -8.49
N VAL A 142 9.48 -17.00 -9.82
CA VAL A 142 10.74 -17.05 -10.58
C VAL A 142 11.61 -15.82 -10.37
N ARG A 143 10.99 -14.63 -10.28
CA ARG A 143 11.71 -13.41 -9.95
C ARG A 143 12.37 -13.50 -8.57
N TYR A 144 11.69 -14.05 -7.55
CA TYR A 144 12.30 -14.28 -6.23
C TYR A 144 13.42 -15.32 -6.27
N LEU A 145 13.25 -16.41 -7.03
CA LEU A 145 14.30 -17.41 -7.25
C LEU A 145 15.55 -16.80 -7.91
N VAL A 146 15.39 -15.87 -8.86
CA VAL A 146 16.51 -15.16 -9.50
C VAL A 146 17.18 -14.16 -8.56
N ASP A 147 16.40 -13.41 -7.77
CA ASP A 147 16.93 -12.37 -6.87
C ASP A 147 17.65 -12.96 -5.65
N HIS A 148 17.12 -14.05 -5.08
CA HIS A 148 17.57 -14.59 -3.79
C HIS A 148 18.22 -15.99 -3.89
N GLY A 149 17.96 -16.74 -4.96
CA GLY A 149 18.40 -18.14 -5.09
C GLY A 149 19.91 -18.37 -5.13
N ARG A 150 20.72 -17.32 -5.32
CA ARG A 150 22.18 -17.44 -5.31
C ARG A 150 22.75 -17.82 -3.93
N GLN A 151 22.10 -17.39 -2.85
CA GLN A 151 22.59 -17.64 -1.49
C GLN A 151 22.24 -19.04 -1.01
N SER A 152 21.09 -19.58 -1.46
CA SER A 152 20.53 -20.84 -1.01
C SER A 152 20.82 -22.03 -1.94
N ALA A 153 20.81 -21.80 -3.26
CA ALA A 153 20.87 -22.85 -4.28
C ALA A 153 21.80 -22.43 -5.44
N PRO A 154 23.13 -22.64 -5.33
CA PRO A 154 24.09 -22.16 -6.33
C PRO A 154 23.88 -22.77 -7.72
N SER A 155 23.24 -23.95 -7.82
CA SER A 155 22.93 -24.59 -9.09
C SER A 155 21.65 -24.04 -9.74
N LEU A 156 20.73 -23.45 -8.97
CA LEU A 156 19.41 -22.99 -9.41
C LEU A 156 19.50 -21.93 -10.51
N LEU A 157 20.33 -20.92 -10.32
CA LEU A 157 20.47 -19.83 -11.29
C LEU A 157 21.08 -20.33 -12.62
N THR A 158 22.02 -21.28 -12.53
CA THR A 158 22.60 -21.94 -13.71
C THR A 158 21.53 -22.77 -14.43
N HIS A 159 20.72 -23.53 -13.70
CA HIS A 159 19.64 -24.32 -14.26
C HIS A 159 18.56 -23.45 -14.94
N LEU A 160 18.13 -22.36 -14.30
CA LEU A 160 17.14 -21.42 -14.85
C LEU A 160 17.64 -20.74 -16.14
N MET A 161 18.92 -20.34 -16.19
CA MET A 161 19.47 -19.61 -17.32
C MET A 161 19.92 -20.51 -18.47
N ASP A 162 20.66 -21.59 -18.17
CA ASP A 162 21.30 -22.43 -19.18
C ASP A 162 20.41 -23.58 -19.64
N THR A 163 19.73 -24.25 -18.70
CA THR A 163 18.89 -25.41 -19.00
C THR A 163 17.48 -25.00 -19.44
N LEU A 164 16.88 -24.01 -18.75
CA LEU A 164 15.49 -23.60 -18.97
C LEU A 164 15.33 -22.35 -19.86
N ASP A 165 16.44 -21.71 -20.25
CA ASP A 165 16.48 -20.49 -21.08
C ASP A 165 15.49 -19.39 -20.64
N LEU A 166 15.38 -19.20 -19.31
CA LEU A 166 14.44 -18.28 -18.70
C LEU A 166 14.60 -16.84 -19.22
N LEU A 167 15.83 -16.43 -19.54
CA LEU A 167 16.08 -15.08 -20.06
C LEU A 167 15.40 -14.85 -21.41
N HIS A 168 15.45 -15.83 -22.32
CA HIS A 168 14.75 -15.73 -23.60
C HIS A 168 13.23 -15.71 -23.41
N LEU A 169 12.72 -16.55 -22.52
CA LEU A 169 11.29 -16.60 -22.19
C LEU A 169 10.79 -15.29 -21.58
N ALA A 170 11.52 -14.71 -20.64
CA ALA A 170 11.19 -13.42 -20.02
C ALA A 170 11.21 -12.26 -21.04
N CYS A 171 12.16 -12.28 -21.99
CA CYS A 171 12.15 -11.33 -23.11
C CYS A 171 10.90 -11.49 -23.98
N ARG A 172 10.47 -12.73 -24.27
CA ARG A 172 9.24 -12.98 -25.05
C ARG A 172 7.99 -12.52 -24.31
N LEU A 173 7.88 -12.79 -23.02
CA LEU A 173 6.76 -12.32 -22.18
C LEU A 173 6.61 -10.79 -22.20
N LEU A 174 7.70 -10.04 -22.32
CA LEU A 174 7.68 -8.59 -22.43
C LEU A 174 7.33 -8.08 -23.84
N LEU A 175 7.79 -8.78 -24.88
CA LEU A 175 7.54 -8.40 -26.28
C LEU A 175 6.13 -8.80 -26.74
N ALA A 176 5.61 -9.92 -26.23
CA ALA A 176 4.31 -10.49 -26.54
C ALA A 176 3.62 -10.94 -25.22
N PRO A 177 3.10 -10.00 -24.42
CA PRO A 177 2.51 -10.33 -23.13
C PRO A 177 1.19 -11.11 -23.28
N PRO A 178 1.05 -12.29 -22.65
CA PRO A 178 -0.13 -13.13 -22.79
C PRO A 178 -1.34 -12.58 -22.03
N TRP A 179 -1.09 -11.64 -21.11
CA TRP A 179 -2.08 -10.95 -20.29
C TRP A 179 -2.71 -9.73 -20.98
N ARG A 180 -2.37 -9.48 -22.26
CA ARG A 180 -2.96 -8.40 -23.05
C ARG A 180 -3.73 -8.95 -24.23
N ASP A 181 -4.86 -8.31 -24.50
CA ASP A 181 -5.65 -8.51 -25.70
C ASP A 181 -5.71 -7.17 -26.43
N ALA A 182 -4.73 -6.94 -27.32
CA ALA A 182 -4.58 -5.69 -28.07
C ALA A 182 -5.79 -5.37 -28.99
N PRO A 183 -6.41 -6.35 -29.69
CA PRO A 183 -7.64 -6.13 -30.45
C PRO A 183 -8.81 -5.62 -29.61
N SER A 184 -9.06 -6.22 -28.44
CA SER A 184 -10.20 -5.83 -27.59
C SER A 184 -9.88 -4.71 -26.58
N GLY A 185 -8.59 -4.38 -26.41
CA GLY A 185 -8.14 -3.42 -25.41
C GLY A 185 -8.36 -3.88 -23.97
N ARG A 186 -8.38 -5.20 -23.73
CA ARG A 186 -8.52 -5.79 -22.39
C ARG A 186 -7.16 -6.26 -21.85
N ALA A 187 -7.03 -6.25 -20.53
CA ALA A 187 -5.91 -6.84 -19.82
C ALA A 187 -6.40 -7.79 -18.73
N PHE A 188 -5.60 -8.81 -18.42
CA PHE A 188 -5.91 -9.79 -17.38
C PHE A 188 -5.47 -9.27 -16.01
N GLN A 189 -6.43 -9.07 -15.10
CA GLN A 189 -6.21 -8.56 -13.74
C GLN A 189 -7.19 -9.21 -12.76
N ASP A 190 -6.68 -9.66 -11.62
CA ASP A 190 -7.45 -10.30 -10.54
C ASP A 190 -8.31 -11.48 -11.02
N GLY A 191 -7.72 -12.38 -11.82
CA GLY A 191 -8.41 -13.56 -12.33
C GLY A 191 -9.41 -13.29 -13.47
N ALA A 192 -9.51 -12.08 -14.01
CA ALA A 192 -10.46 -11.75 -15.06
C ALA A 192 -9.93 -10.78 -16.12
N TRP A 193 -10.48 -10.85 -17.34
CA TRP A 193 -10.20 -9.89 -18.41
C TRP A 193 -11.00 -8.60 -18.18
N ARG A 194 -10.30 -7.48 -17.98
CA ARG A 194 -10.87 -6.16 -17.73
C ARG A 194 -10.53 -5.17 -18.86
N PRO A 195 -11.45 -4.29 -19.26
CA PRO A 195 -11.16 -3.27 -20.28
C PRO A 195 -10.18 -2.22 -19.73
N VAL A 196 -9.14 -1.90 -20.50
CA VAL A 196 -8.15 -0.88 -20.12
C VAL A 196 -8.43 0.43 -20.85
N PRO A 197 -8.59 1.56 -20.11
CA PRO A 197 -8.79 2.88 -20.70
C PRO A 197 -7.65 3.24 -21.68
N PRO A 198 -7.92 3.91 -22.81
CA PRO A 198 -6.92 4.30 -23.80
C PRO A 198 -5.60 4.90 -23.27
N PRO A 199 -5.58 5.81 -22.27
CA PRO A 199 -4.33 6.36 -21.75
C PRO A 199 -3.44 5.30 -21.08
N ASN A 200 -4.02 4.25 -20.52
CA ASN A 200 -3.31 3.24 -19.72
C ASN A 200 -2.97 1.97 -20.51
N ARG A 201 -3.37 1.88 -21.78
CA ARG A 201 -3.12 0.68 -22.63
C ARG A 201 -1.64 0.41 -22.87
N ARG A 202 -0.78 1.41 -22.68
CA ARG A 202 0.69 1.30 -22.83
C ARG A 202 1.44 1.19 -21.50
N ALA A 203 0.76 1.36 -20.37
CA ALA A 203 1.39 1.23 -19.05
C ALA A 203 1.62 -0.24 -18.73
N LEU A 204 2.79 -0.60 -18.18
CA LEU A 204 3.13 -1.98 -17.83
C LEU A 204 2.17 -2.54 -16.77
N LEU A 205 1.77 -3.79 -16.94
CA LEU A 205 1.00 -4.55 -15.94
C LEU A 205 1.93 -5.05 -14.83
N PRO A 206 1.41 -5.33 -13.62
CA PRO A 206 2.22 -5.86 -12.52
C PRO A 206 3.05 -7.10 -12.90
N GLN A 207 2.48 -8.02 -13.67
CA GLN A 207 3.17 -9.25 -14.11
C GLN A 207 4.27 -8.97 -15.14
N GLU A 208 4.08 -7.96 -16.00
CA GLU A 208 5.10 -7.50 -16.94
C GLU A 208 6.24 -6.80 -16.22
N VAL A 209 5.94 -6.07 -15.14
CA VAL A 209 6.97 -5.52 -14.25
C VAL A 209 7.78 -6.65 -13.60
N GLN A 210 7.14 -7.72 -13.13
CA GLN A 210 7.87 -8.88 -12.60
C GLN A 210 8.79 -9.51 -13.66
N ALA A 211 8.30 -9.73 -14.88
CA ALA A 211 9.13 -10.24 -15.98
C ALA A 211 10.32 -9.31 -16.30
N TRP A 212 10.12 -8.00 -16.24
CA TRP A 212 11.19 -7.02 -16.43
C TRP A 212 12.23 -7.10 -15.31
N LEU A 213 11.79 -7.22 -14.05
CA LEU A 213 12.67 -7.40 -12.91
C LEU A 213 13.45 -8.72 -12.99
N THR A 214 12.85 -9.80 -13.49
CA THR A 214 13.55 -11.07 -13.75
C THR A 214 14.69 -10.88 -14.76
N VAL A 215 14.44 -10.20 -15.88
CA VAL A 215 15.48 -9.90 -16.89
C VAL A 215 16.57 -9.03 -16.28
N HIS A 216 16.19 -7.99 -15.54
CA HIS A 216 17.13 -7.08 -14.90
C HIS A 216 18.00 -7.78 -13.83
N GLY A 217 17.40 -8.60 -12.97
CA GLY A 217 18.10 -9.38 -11.95
C GLY A 217 19.10 -10.36 -12.57
N ALA A 218 18.67 -11.12 -13.58
CA ALA A 218 19.54 -12.05 -14.29
C ALA A 218 20.71 -11.36 -15.01
N VAL A 219 20.46 -10.21 -15.63
CA VAL A 219 21.49 -9.46 -16.40
C VAL A 219 22.46 -8.68 -15.50
N ARG A 220 22.05 -8.29 -14.29
CA ARG A 220 22.92 -7.55 -13.36
C ARG A 220 23.96 -8.46 -12.70
N ASP A 221 23.63 -9.73 -12.49
CA ASP A 221 24.53 -10.68 -11.82
C ASP A 221 25.81 -10.93 -12.64
N GLU A 222 26.98 -10.80 -11.99
CA GLU A 222 28.29 -11.00 -12.64
C GLU A 222 28.54 -12.45 -13.05
N GLY A 223 28.04 -13.42 -12.28
CA GLY A 223 28.20 -14.84 -12.55
C GLY A 223 27.36 -15.29 -13.74
N VAL A 224 26.14 -14.76 -13.86
CA VAL A 224 25.25 -15.00 -15.00
C VAL A 224 25.78 -14.31 -16.26
N ARG A 225 26.25 -13.06 -16.17
CA ARG A 225 26.89 -12.37 -17.32
C ARG A 225 28.13 -13.06 -17.85
N ALA A 226 28.94 -13.65 -16.97
CA ALA A 226 30.17 -14.35 -17.37
C ALA A 226 29.90 -15.68 -18.07
N ARG A 227 28.75 -16.30 -17.82
CA ARG A 227 28.35 -17.62 -18.35
C ARG A 227 27.31 -17.56 -19.47
N LEU A 228 26.65 -16.41 -19.63
CA LEU A 228 25.65 -16.19 -20.68
C LEU A 228 26.29 -16.32 -22.05
N ASP A 229 26.05 -17.46 -22.69
CA ASP A 229 26.31 -17.62 -24.12
C ASP A 229 25.45 -16.61 -24.87
N ALA A 230 26.10 -15.56 -25.38
CA ALA A 230 25.48 -14.51 -26.17
C ALA A 230 25.14 -15.05 -27.56
N THR A 231 24.21 -16.01 -27.65
CA THR A 231 23.69 -16.49 -28.93
C THR A 231 23.07 -15.31 -29.70
N PRO A 232 23.14 -15.29 -31.05
CA PRO A 232 22.55 -14.22 -31.85
C PRO A 232 21.06 -13.98 -31.53
N ALA A 233 20.32 -15.05 -31.20
CA ALA A 233 18.91 -14.98 -30.83
C ALA A 233 18.67 -14.33 -29.46
N ARG A 234 19.46 -14.68 -28.43
CA ARG A 234 19.38 -14.04 -27.10
C ARG A 234 19.78 -12.56 -27.17
N ARG A 235 20.82 -12.22 -27.96
CA ARG A 235 21.21 -10.83 -28.22
C ARG A 235 20.11 -10.05 -28.92
N ALA A 236 19.50 -10.61 -29.97
CA ALA A 236 18.42 -9.96 -30.69
C ALA A 236 17.20 -9.73 -29.79
N ALA A 237 16.85 -10.70 -28.93
CA ALA A 237 15.75 -10.57 -27.97
C ALA A 237 16.01 -9.47 -26.92
N LEU A 238 17.21 -9.41 -26.35
CA LEU A 238 17.59 -8.36 -25.40
C LEU A 238 17.65 -6.98 -26.07
N CYS A 239 18.18 -6.88 -27.29
CA CYS A 239 18.19 -5.64 -28.07
C CYS A 239 16.77 -5.17 -28.43
N ALA A 240 15.84 -6.09 -28.67
CA ALA A 240 14.45 -5.79 -29.01
C ALA A 240 13.69 -5.12 -27.85
N LEU A 241 14.13 -5.31 -26.59
CA LEU A 241 13.58 -4.63 -25.41
C LEU A 241 13.97 -3.14 -25.33
N GLY A 242 14.91 -2.68 -26.16
CA GLY A 242 15.24 -1.26 -26.36
C GLY A 242 16.39 -0.70 -25.50
N PRO A 243 16.57 0.64 -25.49
CA PRO A 243 17.73 1.34 -24.92
C PRO A 243 18.11 1.05 -23.45
N PRO A 244 17.20 0.75 -22.50
CA PRO A 244 17.59 0.52 -21.10
C PRO A 244 18.53 -0.69 -20.88
N LEU A 245 18.67 -1.59 -21.86
CA LEU A 245 19.63 -2.71 -21.84
C LEU A 245 20.75 -2.58 -22.90
N GLY A 246 20.64 -1.64 -23.84
CA GLY A 246 21.26 -1.74 -25.17
C GLY A 246 22.70 -1.26 -25.35
N ASN A 247 23.25 -0.38 -24.49
CA ASN A 247 24.56 0.23 -24.79
C ASN A 247 25.68 -0.02 -23.77
N GLY A 248 25.36 -0.36 -22.51
CA GLY A 248 26.36 -0.57 -21.44
C GLY A 248 26.57 -2.03 -21.02
N VAL A 249 25.53 -2.87 -21.10
CA VAL A 249 25.58 -4.28 -20.69
C VAL A 249 26.14 -5.16 -21.80
N LEU A 250 25.71 -4.92 -23.05
CA LEU A 250 26.16 -5.69 -24.20
C LEU A 250 27.67 -5.53 -24.45
N THR A 251 28.27 -4.37 -24.14
CA THR A 251 29.72 -4.12 -24.27
C THR A 251 30.57 -4.85 -23.24
N GLN A 252 29.98 -5.36 -22.15
CA GLN A 252 30.64 -6.16 -21.12
C GLN A 252 30.51 -7.68 -21.35
N MET A 253 29.74 -8.10 -22.37
CA MET A 253 29.74 -9.49 -22.83
C MET A 253 30.99 -9.76 -23.68
N PRO A 254 31.59 -10.97 -23.60
CA PRO A 254 32.79 -11.27 -24.37
C PRO A 254 32.56 -11.06 -25.88
N GLY A 255 33.34 -10.14 -26.48
CA GLY A 255 33.41 -9.95 -27.95
C GLY A 255 33.14 -8.54 -28.52
N ASN A 256 32.98 -7.47 -27.72
CA ASN A 256 32.63 -6.13 -28.25
C ASN A 256 33.79 -5.13 -28.31
N THR A 257 34.05 -4.51 -29.48
CA THR A 257 34.94 -3.34 -29.65
C THR A 257 34.31 -2.23 -30.50
N CYS A 258 34.30 -0.98 -30.00
CA CYS A 258 34.29 0.28 -30.78
C CYS A 258 34.68 1.53 -29.92
N PRO A 259 35.17 2.66 -30.51
CA PRO A 259 36.15 3.59 -29.89
C PRO A 259 35.61 4.93 -29.32
N ALA A 260 36.41 5.63 -28.48
CA ALA A 260 36.05 6.78 -27.61
C ALA A 260 36.74 8.15 -27.94
N GLY A 261 36.19 9.28 -27.41
CA GLY A 261 36.81 10.64 -27.36
C GLY A 261 36.11 11.64 -26.38
N LYS A 262 36.87 12.49 -25.65
CA LYS A 262 36.46 13.29 -24.44
C LYS A 262 35.98 14.75 -24.70
N LEU A 263 35.09 15.30 -23.83
CA LEU A 263 34.44 16.65 -23.89
C LEU A 263 34.67 17.48 -22.59
N SER A 264 34.64 18.83 -22.57
CA SER A 264 34.88 19.67 -21.35
C SER A 264 33.75 20.71 -21.05
N VAL A 265 33.44 21.00 -19.76
CA VAL A 265 32.30 21.85 -19.29
C VAL A 265 32.65 22.71 -18.06
N ARG A 266 32.27 24.01 -18.04
CA ARG A 266 32.45 24.97 -16.93
C ARG A 266 31.11 25.46 -16.35
N LEU A 267 30.97 25.50 -15.03
CA LEU A 267 29.76 25.94 -14.31
C LEU A 267 30.05 27.16 -13.42
N GLU A 268 29.25 28.22 -13.52
CA GLU A 268 29.31 29.39 -12.63
C GLU A 268 28.01 29.52 -11.83
N VAL A 269 28.12 29.63 -10.51
CA VAL A 269 26.98 29.77 -9.60
C VAL A 269 26.91 31.20 -9.09
N TYR A 270 25.72 31.78 -9.13
CA TYR A 270 25.43 33.13 -8.64
C TYR A 270 24.32 33.08 -7.60
N ARG A 271 24.49 33.84 -6.51
CA ARG A 271 23.47 34.05 -5.49
C ARG A 271 22.76 35.38 -5.70
N LEU A 272 21.50 35.44 -5.34
CA LEU A 272 20.76 36.70 -5.35
C LEU A 272 21.22 37.56 -4.17
N ALA A 273 21.88 38.69 -4.44
CA ALA A 273 22.23 39.67 -3.40
C ALA A 273 21.02 40.58 -3.10
N LYS A 274 21.03 41.27 -1.95
CA LYS A 274 20.02 42.29 -1.66
C LYS A 274 20.13 43.39 -2.74
N GLU A 275 18.99 43.80 -3.28
CA GLU A 275 18.83 44.74 -4.42
C GLU A 275 18.89 44.11 -5.84
N SER A 276 18.46 42.85 -5.99
CA SER A 276 18.24 42.21 -7.30
C SER A 276 19.49 42.08 -8.19
N ALA A 277 20.68 42.38 -7.65
CA ALA A 277 21.95 42.12 -8.30
C ALA A 277 22.41 40.69 -8.05
N TRP A 278 22.93 40.02 -9.07
CA TRP A 278 23.51 38.69 -8.95
C TRP A 278 24.96 38.79 -8.48
N GLY A 279 25.24 38.25 -7.29
CA GLY A 279 26.60 38.14 -6.79
C GLY A 279 27.20 36.80 -7.17
N TRP A 280 28.41 36.80 -7.73
CA TRP A 280 29.17 35.58 -7.96
C TRP A 280 29.34 34.79 -6.65
N TRP A 281 29.13 33.48 -6.69
CA TRP A 281 29.18 32.59 -5.53
C TRP A 281 30.34 31.58 -5.62
N ALA A 282 30.45 30.87 -6.74
CA ALA A 282 31.53 29.91 -7.01
C ALA A 282 31.58 29.53 -8.50
N THR A 283 32.75 29.07 -8.97
CA THR A 283 32.95 28.52 -10.31
C THR A 283 33.53 27.10 -10.20
N TYR A 284 33.04 26.19 -11.03
CA TYR A 284 33.42 24.78 -11.03
C TYR A 284 33.73 24.33 -12.47
N ASP A 285 34.94 23.81 -12.67
CA ASP A 285 35.39 23.29 -13.97
C ASP A 285 35.33 21.77 -13.98
N TYR A 286 34.79 21.20 -15.05
CA TYR A 286 34.60 19.77 -15.21
C TYR A 286 35.06 19.26 -16.57
N VAL A 287 35.54 18.01 -16.59
CA VAL A 287 35.87 17.27 -17.81
C VAL A 287 34.98 16.04 -17.88
N ALA A 288 34.41 15.76 -19.06
CA ALA A 288 33.63 14.57 -19.31
C ALA A 288 34.57 13.37 -19.44
N ASN A 289 34.33 12.38 -18.58
CA ASN A 289 35.04 11.12 -18.66
C ASN A 289 34.54 10.28 -19.83
N ASP A 290 35.36 9.31 -20.26
CA ASP A 290 35.01 8.27 -21.22
C ASP A 290 33.97 7.26 -20.67
N GLU A 291 33.33 7.56 -19.53
CA GLU A 291 32.32 6.70 -18.92
C GLU A 291 30.93 6.96 -19.56
N PRO A 292 30.15 5.90 -19.82
CA PRO A 292 28.92 6.01 -20.60
C PRO A 292 27.84 6.86 -19.89
N CYS A 293 27.26 7.80 -20.64
CA CYS A 293 26.17 8.69 -20.22
C CYS A 293 24.97 7.92 -19.66
N GLN A 294 24.46 8.34 -18.49
CA GLN A 294 23.22 7.79 -17.94
C GLN A 294 22.01 8.45 -18.62
N GLU A 295 21.08 7.64 -19.15
CA GLU A 295 19.78 8.13 -19.65
C GLU A 295 18.78 8.25 -18.50
N VAL A 296 18.28 9.47 -18.28
CA VAL A 296 17.19 9.76 -17.34
C VAL A 296 15.89 9.82 -18.15
N GLN A 297 14.88 9.00 -17.80
CA GLN A 297 13.57 9.10 -18.43
C GLN A 297 12.87 10.41 -17.99
N PRO A 298 12.21 11.14 -18.90
CA PRO A 298 11.60 12.44 -18.60
C PRO A 298 10.32 12.26 -17.77
N SER A 299 10.10 13.14 -16.80
CA SER A 299 8.81 13.29 -16.11
C SER A 299 7.75 13.90 -17.06
N GLU A 300 6.48 13.53 -16.85
CA GLU A 300 5.35 13.95 -17.69
C GLU A 300 5.26 15.47 -17.88
N GLY A 301 5.26 15.90 -19.15
CA GLY A 301 4.99 17.28 -19.56
C GLY A 301 6.05 17.92 -20.46
N GLN A 302 7.28 17.37 -20.55
CA GLN A 302 8.35 17.93 -21.39
C GLN A 302 8.71 17.00 -22.56
N ARG A 303 8.59 17.50 -23.80
CA ARG A 303 9.04 16.80 -25.03
C ARG A 303 10.53 17.04 -25.26
N GLY A 304 11.37 16.01 -25.06
CA GLY A 304 12.77 15.96 -25.50
C GLY A 304 13.67 15.11 -24.56
N ARG A 305 14.36 14.10 -25.10
CA ARG A 305 15.35 13.28 -24.35
C ARG A 305 16.52 14.16 -23.88
N ARG A 306 16.86 14.14 -22.59
CA ARG A 306 18.10 14.72 -22.06
C ARG A 306 19.03 13.61 -21.59
N GLN A 307 20.22 13.54 -22.18
CA GLN A 307 21.32 12.70 -21.71
C GLN A 307 22.01 13.41 -20.54
N VAL A 308 22.31 12.69 -19.46
CA VAL A 308 23.06 13.22 -18.31
C VAL A 308 24.49 12.71 -18.40
N MET A 309 25.42 13.63 -18.60
CA MET A 309 26.86 13.36 -18.59
C MET A 309 27.38 13.52 -17.16
N VAL A 310 28.09 12.52 -16.64
CA VAL A 310 28.76 12.60 -15.34
C VAL A 310 30.06 13.36 -15.54
N LEU A 311 30.12 14.53 -14.93
CA LEU A 311 31.22 15.49 -15.03
C LEU A 311 32.14 15.33 -13.82
N GLN A 312 33.42 14.99 -14.05
CA GLN A 312 34.42 14.94 -12.96
C GLN A 312 35.10 16.30 -12.80
N ALA A 313 35.28 16.71 -11.54
CA ALA A 313 35.90 17.99 -11.21
C ALA A 313 37.34 18.02 -11.75
N GLY A 314 37.65 19.02 -12.58
CA GLY A 314 38.99 19.24 -13.10
C GLY A 314 39.95 19.62 -11.97
N ALA A 315 41.22 19.26 -12.11
CA ALA A 315 42.27 19.39 -11.09
C ALA A 315 42.60 20.83 -10.60
N GLY A 316 41.76 21.82 -10.92
CA GLY A 316 41.88 23.22 -10.48
C GLY A 316 40.64 23.84 -9.85
N GLY A 317 39.56 23.08 -9.62
CA GLY A 317 38.31 23.60 -9.04
C GLY A 317 38.34 23.70 -7.50
N GLY A 318 38.03 24.87 -6.94
CA GLY A 318 37.99 25.10 -5.48
C GLY A 318 36.96 24.23 -4.74
N GLU A 319 37.16 24.05 -3.42
CA GLU A 319 36.38 23.13 -2.57
C GLU A 319 34.85 23.27 -2.71
N PRO A 320 34.09 22.16 -2.68
CA PRO A 320 32.63 22.19 -2.85
C PRO A 320 31.97 22.96 -1.71
N ARG A 321 31.27 24.05 -2.05
CA ARG A 321 30.48 24.87 -1.12
C ARG A 321 29.01 24.47 -1.20
N ALA A 322 28.34 24.48 -0.04
CA ALA A 322 26.90 24.27 0.02
C ALA A 322 26.16 25.29 -0.89
N LEU A 323 25.20 24.78 -1.67
CA LEU A 323 24.41 25.60 -2.58
C LEU A 323 23.50 26.57 -1.80
N PRO A 324 23.32 27.81 -2.27
CA PRO A 324 22.41 28.76 -1.64
C PRO A 324 20.96 28.30 -1.78
N ALA A 325 20.11 28.63 -0.80
CA ALA A 325 18.69 28.27 -0.80
C ALA A 325 17.91 28.77 -2.04
N ARG A 326 18.38 29.85 -2.65
CA ARG A 326 17.96 30.38 -3.96
C ARG A 326 19.18 30.90 -4.72
N GLY A 327 19.34 30.48 -5.97
CA GLY A 327 20.45 30.90 -6.83
C GLY A 327 20.20 30.61 -8.31
N LYS A 328 21.13 31.05 -9.16
CA LYS A 328 21.21 30.67 -10.58
C LYS A 328 22.54 30.01 -10.91
N ILE A 329 22.52 29.09 -11.86
CA ILE A 329 23.69 28.38 -12.38
C ILE A 329 23.80 28.69 -13.88
N VAL A 330 25.00 29.06 -14.33
CA VAL A 330 25.35 29.32 -15.72
C VAL A 330 26.31 28.22 -16.19
N VAL A 331 25.95 27.54 -17.27
CA VAL A 331 26.70 26.42 -17.85
C VAL A 331 27.37 26.88 -19.13
N MET A 332 28.69 26.77 -19.20
CA MET A 332 29.51 27.06 -20.37
C MET A 332 30.14 25.77 -20.90
N THR A 333 30.07 25.53 -22.21
CA THR A 333 30.61 24.32 -22.86
C THR A 333 31.36 24.74 -24.12
N GLU A 334 32.54 24.18 -24.37
CA GLU A 334 33.35 24.56 -25.52
C GLU A 334 32.56 24.39 -26.84
N GLY A 335 32.49 25.47 -27.63
CA GLY A 335 31.78 25.51 -28.91
C GLY A 335 30.25 25.65 -28.82
N ARG A 336 29.66 25.87 -27.63
CA ARG A 336 28.22 26.11 -27.45
C ARG A 336 27.94 27.40 -26.66
N LEU A 337 26.75 27.97 -26.86
CA LEU A 337 26.31 29.19 -26.16
C LEU A 337 26.01 28.90 -24.66
N PRO A 338 26.28 29.86 -23.74
CA PRO A 338 26.03 29.67 -22.31
C PRO A 338 24.54 29.46 -22.00
N MET A 339 24.24 28.52 -21.09
CA MET A 339 22.86 28.24 -20.63
C MET A 339 22.67 28.60 -19.16
N GLU A 340 21.62 29.34 -18.81
CA GLU A 340 21.29 29.73 -17.43
C GLU A 340 20.06 28.98 -16.88
N ALA A 341 20.09 28.57 -15.60
CA ALA A 341 18.96 27.95 -14.89
C ALA A 341 18.90 28.35 -13.40
N GLY A 342 17.70 28.64 -12.87
CA GLY A 342 17.45 28.94 -11.45
C GLY A 342 16.90 27.74 -10.67
N PHE A 343 17.13 27.67 -9.34
CA PHE A 343 16.73 26.52 -8.51
C PHE A 343 16.25 26.84 -7.08
N MET A 344 15.49 25.91 -6.46
CA MET A 344 14.96 25.89 -5.07
C MET A 344 14.66 24.43 -4.61
N LEU A 345 14.90 24.03 -3.35
CA LEU A 345 14.85 22.61 -2.86
C LEU A 345 13.63 22.26 -1.94
N PRO A 346 13.04 21.02 -1.96
CA PRO A 346 11.82 20.60 -1.19
C PRO A 346 12.05 19.80 0.14
N ALA A 347 11.01 19.58 0.98
CA ALA A 347 11.02 18.95 2.33
C ALA A 347 10.22 17.61 2.46
N SER A 348 10.43 16.77 3.52
CA SER A 348 9.98 15.36 3.73
C SER A 348 8.49 15.10 4.14
N GLU A 349 7.85 13.97 3.72
CA GLU A 349 6.44 13.56 4.02
C GLU A 349 6.23 12.70 5.30
N SER A 350 5.04 12.79 5.95
CA SER A 350 4.64 12.12 7.21
C SER A 350 3.68 10.93 7.00
N LYS A 351 3.75 9.87 7.82
CA LYS A 351 2.87 8.67 7.75
C LYS A 351 1.48 8.84 8.38
N TYR A 352 1.27 9.88 9.16
CA TYR A 352 -0.02 10.19 9.80
C TYR A 352 -0.70 11.34 9.06
N ASP A 353 -2.01 11.23 8.89
CA ASP A 353 -2.87 12.30 8.39
C ASP A 353 -3.89 12.67 9.47
N ASP A 354 -4.08 13.97 9.68
CA ASP A 354 -5.09 14.47 10.61
C ASP A 354 -6.36 14.78 9.83
N ASN A 355 -7.37 13.90 9.97
CA ASN A 355 -8.65 14.10 9.32
C ASN A 355 -9.62 14.99 10.12
N GLY A 356 -9.14 15.52 11.24
CA GLY A 356 -9.84 16.49 12.07
C GLY A 356 -11.14 15.98 12.67
N GLY A 357 -12.04 16.94 12.90
CA GLY A 357 -13.33 16.75 13.51
C GLY A 357 -13.25 16.66 15.04
N THR A 358 -14.40 16.92 15.65
CA THR A 358 -14.53 17.11 17.10
C THR A 358 -15.57 16.18 17.69
N VAL A 359 -15.25 15.63 18.87
CA VAL A 359 -16.14 14.81 19.69
C VAL A 359 -16.17 15.33 21.12
N VAL A 360 -17.34 15.28 21.75
CA VAL A 360 -17.57 15.74 23.12
C VAL A 360 -18.42 14.74 23.87
N ALA A 361 -18.22 14.61 25.18
CA ALA A 361 -19.13 13.90 26.05
C ALA A 361 -19.35 14.63 27.37
N VAL A 362 -20.57 14.53 27.91
CA VAL A 362 -20.99 15.14 29.19
C VAL A 362 -21.75 14.09 30.01
N ALA A 363 -21.32 13.88 31.25
CA ALA A 363 -21.95 12.99 32.22
C ALA A 363 -22.95 13.77 33.09
N GLY A 364 -24.18 13.27 33.15
CA GLY A 364 -25.23 13.71 34.05
C GLY A 364 -25.47 12.74 35.23
N ASN A 365 -26.39 13.09 36.13
CA ASN A 365 -26.77 12.22 37.25
C ASN A 365 -27.53 10.97 36.76
N ASP A 366 -28.31 11.10 35.70
CA ASP A 366 -29.20 10.08 35.14
C ASP A 366 -29.09 9.94 33.60
N TYR A 367 -28.19 10.71 32.99
CA TYR A 367 -27.97 10.73 31.56
C TYR A 367 -26.48 10.81 31.18
N CYS A 368 -26.15 10.49 29.94
CA CYS A 368 -24.87 10.81 29.31
C CYS A 368 -25.11 11.30 27.88
N ILE A 369 -24.51 12.43 27.53
CA ILE A 369 -24.61 13.02 26.18
C ILE A 369 -23.27 12.84 25.48
N VAL A 370 -23.29 12.38 24.23
CA VAL A 370 -22.11 12.26 23.39
C VAL A 370 -22.39 12.88 22.04
N GLY A 371 -21.57 13.85 21.65
CA GLY A 371 -21.70 14.54 20.37
C GLY A 371 -20.47 14.37 19.50
N GLY A 372 -20.67 14.31 18.19
CA GLY A 372 -19.60 14.15 17.21
C GLY A 372 -19.95 14.81 15.89
N SER A 373 -19.04 15.64 15.39
CA SER A 373 -19.13 16.19 14.03
C SER A 373 -19.06 15.09 12.98
N LYS A 374 -19.72 15.28 11.83
CA LYS A 374 -19.71 14.32 10.72
C LYS A 374 -18.79 14.66 9.55
N ARG A 375 -18.24 15.88 9.52
CA ARG A 375 -17.24 16.32 8.53
C ARG A 375 -15.96 15.48 8.60
N LEU A 376 -15.46 15.05 7.44
CA LEU A 376 -14.16 14.42 7.27
C LEU A 376 -13.35 15.21 6.24
N SER A 377 -12.16 15.65 6.63
CA SER A 377 -11.31 16.50 5.79
C SER A 377 -9.90 15.93 5.67
N THR A 378 -9.14 16.38 4.68
CA THR A 378 -7.69 16.21 4.57
C THR A 378 -7.11 17.53 4.07
N GLY A 379 -6.19 18.12 4.83
CA GLY A 379 -5.71 19.48 4.57
C GLY A 379 -6.87 20.47 4.43
N TYR A 380 -6.97 21.15 3.29
CA TYR A 380 -8.06 22.10 3.00
C TYR A 380 -9.22 21.51 2.17
N SER A 381 -9.26 20.20 1.96
CA SER A 381 -10.30 19.53 1.18
C SER A 381 -11.23 18.72 2.08
N ILE A 382 -12.54 18.85 1.86
CA ILE A 382 -13.56 18.02 2.53
C ILE A 382 -13.76 16.75 1.71
N LEU A 383 -13.53 15.59 2.32
CA LEU A 383 -13.71 14.28 1.69
C LEU A 383 -15.17 13.82 1.75
N THR A 384 -15.78 13.90 2.92
CA THR A 384 -17.21 13.61 3.11
C THR A 384 -17.80 14.45 4.23
N ARG A 385 -19.11 14.71 4.14
CA ARG A 385 -19.87 15.48 5.14
C ARG A 385 -20.72 14.60 6.07
N ASP A 386 -20.84 13.31 5.76
CA ASP A 386 -21.67 12.35 6.51
C ASP A 386 -20.85 11.13 6.93
N GLN A 387 -19.97 11.32 7.92
CA GLN A 387 -19.19 10.25 8.53
C GLN A 387 -19.32 10.28 10.05
N SER A 388 -20.03 9.30 10.63
CA SER A 388 -20.12 9.20 12.08
C SER A 388 -18.76 8.88 12.71
N LYS A 389 -18.50 9.57 13.82
CA LYS A 389 -17.32 9.40 14.69
C LYS A 389 -17.64 8.60 15.96
N ILE A 390 -18.91 8.22 16.14
CA ILE A 390 -19.43 7.59 17.35
C ILE A 390 -19.78 6.14 17.03
N LEU A 391 -19.17 5.22 17.79
CA LEU A 391 -19.47 3.80 17.75
C LEU A 391 -20.33 3.44 18.96
N SER A 392 -21.55 2.97 18.70
CA SER A 392 -22.38 2.36 19.73
C SER A 392 -22.01 0.88 19.88
N LEU A 393 -21.55 0.48 21.07
CA LEU A 393 -21.17 -0.90 21.36
C LEU A 393 -22.31 -1.65 22.04
N SER A 394 -22.94 -0.99 23.02
CA SER A 394 -24.09 -1.50 23.74
C SER A 394 -25.05 -0.34 24.02
N PRO A 395 -26.31 -0.60 24.40
CA PRO A 395 -27.26 0.46 24.76
C PRO A 395 -26.78 1.37 25.90
N LYS A 396 -25.73 0.95 26.64
CA LYS A 396 -25.19 1.67 27.80
C LYS A 396 -23.78 2.22 27.59
N VAL A 397 -23.09 1.88 26.49
CA VAL A 397 -21.69 2.27 26.27
C VAL A 397 -21.46 2.63 24.80
N VAL A 398 -20.87 3.81 24.60
CA VAL A 398 -20.47 4.37 23.31
C VAL A 398 -19.01 4.82 23.34
N ILE A 399 -18.37 4.81 22.19
CA ILE A 399 -17.01 5.33 22.01
C ILE A 399 -17.05 6.38 20.91
N ALA A 400 -16.55 7.57 21.21
CA ALA A 400 -16.38 8.64 20.25
C ALA A 400 -14.88 8.88 20.01
N SER A 401 -14.49 9.02 18.75
CA SER A 401 -13.07 9.10 18.38
C SER A 401 -12.84 10.14 17.29
N ALA A 402 -11.85 11.01 17.50
CA ALA A 402 -11.37 11.99 16.52
C ALA A 402 -9.92 11.70 16.10
N GLY A 403 -9.42 12.34 15.04
CA GLY A 403 -8.07 12.12 14.49
C GLY A 403 -8.09 11.38 13.15
N MET A 404 -7.12 10.49 12.93
CA MET A 404 -6.98 9.76 11.65
C MET A 404 -8.12 8.76 11.45
N GLN A 405 -8.80 8.85 10.31
CA GLN A 405 -9.94 8.00 9.95
C GLN A 405 -9.59 6.52 9.91
N ALA A 406 -8.46 6.17 9.27
CA ALA A 406 -8.05 4.78 9.10
C ALA A 406 -7.78 4.08 10.44
N ASP A 407 -7.09 4.77 11.35
CA ASP A 407 -6.80 4.26 12.68
C ASP A 407 -8.07 4.15 13.53
N ARG A 408 -8.98 5.13 13.41
CA ARG A 408 -10.29 5.09 14.10
C ARG A 408 -11.09 3.86 13.69
N ASP A 409 -11.24 3.61 12.39
CA ASP A 409 -12.04 2.49 11.90
C ASP A 409 -11.44 1.14 12.31
N ALA A 410 -10.11 1.03 12.30
CA ALA A 410 -9.40 -0.16 12.78
C ALA A 410 -9.60 -0.38 14.28
N LEU A 411 -9.50 0.69 15.08
CA LEU A 411 -9.72 0.65 16.52
C LEU A 411 -11.17 0.27 16.85
N HIS A 412 -12.15 0.89 16.18
CA HIS A 412 -13.58 0.64 16.36
C HIS A 412 -13.94 -0.81 16.06
N LYS A 413 -13.46 -1.36 14.94
CA LYS A 413 -13.64 -2.80 14.60
C LYS A 413 -13.04 -3.71 15.67
N THR A 414 -11.84 -3.39 16.15
CA THR A 414 -11.17 -4.19 17.19
C THR A 414 -11.95 -4.20 18.51
N LEU A 415 -12.43 -3.03 18.95
CA LEU A 415 -13.19 -2.90 20.19
C LEU A 415 -14.56 -3.57 20.10
N HIS A 416 -15.24 -3.44 18.95
CA HIS A 416 -16.51 -4.12 18.72
C HIS A 416 -16.37 -5.64 18.80
N SER A 417 -15.38 -6.22 18.10
CA SER A 417 -15.12 -7.67 18.16
C SER A 417 -14.82 -8.14 19.58
N ARG A 418 -14.01 -7.39 20.34
CA ARG A 418 -13.70 -7.72 21.74
C ARG A 418 -14.90 -7.59 22.66
N HIS A 419 -15.78 -6.62 22.41
CA HIS A 419 -17.03 -6.46 23.15
C HIS A 419 -17.98 -7.65 22.93
N VAL A 420 -18.18 -8.06 21.67
CA VAL A 420 -19.01 -9.22 21.31
C VAL A 420 -18.47 -10.49 21.95
N MET A 421 -17.16 -10.71 21.87
CA MET A 421 -16.50 -11.87 22.48
C MET A 421 -16.66 -11.88 24.01
N TYR A 422 -16.53 -10.72 24.66
CA TYR A 422 -16.74 -10.59 26.10
C TYR A 422 -18.17 -10.96 26.49
N ALA A 423 -19.16 -10.43 25.74
CA ALA A 423 -20.57 -10.72 25.97
C ALA A 423 -20.90 -12.21 25.79
N PHE A 424 -20.28 -12.86 24.81
CA PHE A 424 -20.41 -14.31 24.59
C PHE A 424 -19.84 -15.12 25.76
N ASN A 425 -18.62 -14.81 26.19
CA ASN A 425 -17.92 -15.56 27.24
C ASN A 425 -18.56 -15.39 28.63
N HIS A 426 -18.98 -14.17 28.98
CA HIS A 426 -19.49 -13.84 30.31
C HIS A 426 -21.01 -13.78 30.40
N ARG A 427 -21.72 -13.91 29.26
CA ARG A 427 -23.18 -13.76 29.14
C ARG A 427 -23.72 -12.44 29.71
N LYS A 428 -22.88 -11.40 29.73
CA LYS A 428 -23.19 -10.06 30.26
C LYS A 428 -22.58 -9.00 29.34
N PRO A 429 -23.29 -7.91 29.00
CA PRO A 429 -22.70 -6.80 28.26
C PRO A 429 -21.59 -6.15 29.10
N MET A 430 -20.54 -5.68 28.41
CA MET A 430 -19.42 -5.01 29.07
C MET A 430 -19.87 -3.70 29.72
N SER A 431 -19.46 -3.46 30.97
CA SER A 431 -19.73 -2.20 31.66
C SER A 431 -18.83 -1.07 31.14
N CYS A 432 -19.25 0.19 31.34
CA CYS A 432 -18.47 1.35 30.92
C CYS A 432 -17.03 1.36 31.48
N PRO A 433 -16.79 1.05 32.78
CA PRO A 433 -15.42 0.98 33.32
C PRO A 433 -14.59 -0.16 32.71
N ALA A 434 -15.22 -1.32 32.43
CA ALA A 434 -14.52 -2.44 31.82
C ALA A 434 -14.13 -2.13 30.36
N MET A 435 -15.01 -1.47 29.61
CA MET A 435 -14.69 -0.96 28.27
C MET A 435 -13.59 0.10 28.34
N ALA A 436 -13.61 0.94 29.38
CA ALA A 436 -12.61 1.98 29.54
C ALA A 436 -11.19 1.40 29.73
N GLN A 437 -11.07 0.36 30.55
CA GLN A 437 -9.81 -0.38 30.74
C GLN A 437 -9.40 -1.13 29.47
N LEU A 438 -10.36 -1.73 28.76
CA LEU A 438 -10.09 -2.42 27.49
C LEU A 438 -9.50 -1.48 26.45
N LEU A 439 -10.07 -0.28 26.30
CA LEU A 439 -9.59 0.74 25.38
C LEU A 439 -8.17 1.18 25.75
N SER A 440 -7.90 1.44 27.04
CA SER A 440 -6.56 1.78 27.55
C SER A 440 -5.52 0.71 27.18
N ASN A 441 -5.81 -0.56 27.47
CA ASN A 441 -4.91 -1.66 27.15
C ASN A 441 -4.68 -1.81 25.64
N THR A 442 -5.71 -1.53 24.83
CA THR A 442 -5.64 -1.63 23.36
C THR A 442 -4.75 -0.55 22.76
N LEU A 443 -4.85 0.69 23.27
CA LEU A 443 -4.02 1.81 22.84
C LEU A 443 -2.56 1.60 23.30
N TYR A 444 -2.37 1.16 24.54
CA TYR A 444 -1.05 0.95 25.12
C TYR A 444 -0.27 -0.16 24.40
N TYR A 445 -0.95 -1.22 23.97
CA TYR A 445 -0.36 -2.32 23.21
C TYR A 445 0.37 -1.85 21.95
N LYS A 446 -0.09 -0.75 21.32
CA LYS A 446 0.52 -0.16 20.13
C LYS A 446 1.39 1.07 20.41
N ARG A 447 1.95 1.26 21.61
CA ARG A 447 2.73 2.46 21.97
C ARG A 447 3.87 2.85 20.99
N PHE A 448 4.54 1.90 20.35
CA PHE A 448 5.63 2.19 19.39
C PHE A 448 5.15 2.59 18.00
N PHE A 449 3.87 2.35 17.69
CA PHE A 449 3.20 2.82 16.50
C PHE A 449 1.73 3.09 16.86
N PRO A 450 1.46 4.18 17.60
CA PRO A 450 0.17 4.42 18.24
C PRO A 450 -0.93 4.66 17.21
N TYR A 451 -2.16 4.31 17.57
CA TYR A 451 -3.31 4.78 16.81
C TYR A 451 -3.39 6.30 16.96
N TYR A 452 -3.33 7.04 15.86
CA TYR A 452 -3.50 8.50 15.85
C TYR A 452 -4.98 8.87 16.03
N THR A 453 -5.51 8.54 17.20
CA THR A 453 -6.92 8.70 17.55
C THR A 453 -7.03 9.23 18.97
N PHE A 454 -7.87 10.24 19.13
CA PHE A 454 -8.19 10.83 20.42
C PHE A 454 -9.60 10.40 20.80
N ASN A 455 -9.67 9.54 21.82
CA ASN A 455 -10.85 8.76 22.14
C ASN A 455 -11.55 9.27 23.41
N ILE A 456 -12.86 9.08 23.44
CA ILE A 456 -13.72 9.27 24.62
C ILE A 456 -14.60 8.02 24.73
N CYS A 457 -14.57 7.37 25.89
CA CYS A 457 -15.50 6.29 26.23
C CYS A 457 -16.57 6.85 27.16
N ALA A 458 -17.83 6.72 26.80
CA ALA A 458 -18.92 7.33 27.53
C ALA A 458 -20.12 6.39 27.63
N GLY A 459 -20.94 6.56 28.66
CA GLY A 459 -22.06 5.68 28.90
C GLY A 459 -22.70 5.86 30.28
N LEU A 460 -23.49 4.86 30.67
CA LEU A 460 -24.11 4.77 31.99
C LEU A 460 -23.39 3.71 32.82
N ASP A 461 -23.13 4.01 34.10
CA ASP A 461 -22.62 3.05 35.06
C ASP A 461 -23.71 2.07 35.54
N GLU A 462 -23.35 1.13 36.42
CA GLU A 462 -24.31 0.14 36.95
C GLU A 462 -25.40 0.77 37.83
N GLU A 463 -25.15 1.97 38.37
CA GLU A 463 -26.10 2.76 39.16
C GLU A 463 -26.99 3.65 38.27
N GLY A 464 -26.67 3.70 36.96
CA GLY A 464 -27.34 4.49 35.94
C GLY A 464 -26.96 5.97 35.96
N ARG A 465 -25.79 6.31 36.52
CA ARG A 465 -25.19 7.64 36.41
C ARG A 465 -24.32 7.74 35.17
N GLY A 466 -24.21 8.94 34.60
CA GLY A 466 -23.30 9.20 33.50
C GLY A 466 -21.85 8.93 33.88
N ALA A 467 -21.11 8.28 32.99
CA ALA A 467 -19.69 8.06 33.13
C ALA A 467 -19.00 8.43 31.82
N VAL A 468 -18.00 9.31 31.90
CA VAL A 468 -17.16 9.71 30.77
C VAL A 468 -15.70 9.44 31.13
N TYR A 469 -14.97 8.87 30.18
CA TYR A 469 -13.56 8.57 30.28
C TYR A 469 -12.83 9.19 29.09
N THR A 470 -11.84 10.01 29.37
CA THR A 470 -10.99 10.65 28.36
C THR A 470 -9.65 9.92 28.25
N TYR A 471 -9.08 9.90 27.05
CA TYR A 471 -7.83 9.20 26.76
C TYR A 471 -6.78 10.13 26.16
N ASP A 472 -5.53 9.85 26.48
CA ASP A 472 -4.38 10.29 25.68
C ASP A 472 -4.13 9.33 24.50
N ALA A 473 -3.31 9.73 23.53
CA ALA A 473 -3.00 8.96 22.32
C ALA A 473 -2.39 7.57 22.63
N ILE A 474 -1.77 7.38 23.80
CA ILE A 474 -1.12 6.13 24.22
C ILE A 474 -2.03 5.28 25.14
N GLY A 475 -3.17 5.82 25.57
CA GLY A 475 -4.14 5.08 26.39
C GLY A 475 -4.08 5.35 27.89
N SER A 476 -3.37 6.39 28.35
CA SER A 476 -3.61 6.94 29.69
C SER A 476 -5.05 7.47 29.75
N TYR A 477 -5.78 7.17 30.82
CA TYR A 477 -7.19 7.54 30.93
C TYR A 477 -7.61 7.93 32.34
N GLU A 478 -8.62 8.78 32.42
CA GLU A 478 -9.23 9.23 33.68
C GLU A 478 -10.75 9.31 33.56
N ARG A 479 -11.47 9.13 34.67
CA ARG A 479 -12.92 9.36 34.74
C ARG A 479 -13.17 10.84 34.98
N VAL A 480 -13.90 11.49 34.08
CA VAL A 480 -14.23 12.92 34.13
C VAL A 480 -15.74 13.13 34.03
N GLY A 481 -16.20 14.31 34.45
CA GLY A 481 -17.62 14.70 34.29
C GLY A 481 -17.95 15.11 32.86
N TYR A 482 -16.96 15.56 32.09
CA TYR A 482 -17.12 15.96 30.70
C TYR A 482 -15.74 15.99 30.03
N GLY A 483 -15.71 15.91 28.71
CA GLY A 483 -14.46 16.00 27.96
C GLY A 483 -14.69 16.25 26.48
N CYS A 484 -13.72 16.90 25.83
CA CYS A 484 -13.69 17.11 24.40
C CYS A 484 -12.37 16.60 23.79
N GLN A 485 -12.44 16.07 22.58
CA GLN A 485 -11.30 15.58 21.81
C GLN A 485 -11.44 15.94 20.32
N GLY A 486 -10.31 16.03 19.62
CA GLY A 486 -10.26 16.42 18.21
C GLY A 486 -9.88 17.88 18.01
N SER A 487 -10.09 18.39 16.79
CA SER A 487 -9.61 19.72 16.35
C SER A 487 -10.23 20.88 17.15
N GLY A 488 -11.52 20.81 17.45
CA GLY A 488 -12.27 21.84 18.19
C GLY A 488 -12.13 21.76 19.72
N LYS A 489 -11.29 20.86 20.24
CA LYS A 489 -11.10 20.68 21.70
C LYS A 489 -10.71 21.97 22.40
N GLU A 490 -9.76 22.70 21.85
CA GLU A 490 -9.23 23.94 22.46
C GLU A 490 -10.29 25.03 22.58
N LEU A 491 -11.32 24.99 21.72
CA LEU A 491 -12.43 25.93 21.73
C LEU A 491 -13.57 25.48 22.65
N MET A 492 -13.91 24.19 22.64
CA MET A 492 -15.04 23.66 23.41
C MET A 492 -14.70 23.40 24.88
N GLN A 493 -13.49 22.93 25.19
CA GLN A 493 -13.10 22.57 26.55
C GLN A 493 -13.23 23.75 27.54
N PRO A 494 -12.81 24.99 27.21
CA PRO A 494 -12.99 26.15 28.10
C PRO A 494 -14.46 26.53 28.31
N VAL A 495 -15.31 26.37 27.30
CA VAL A 495 -16.75 26.64 27.39
C VAL A 495 -17.39 25.65 28.37
N LEU A 496 -17.05 24.37 28.24
CA LEU A 496 -17.52 23.33 29.16
C LEU A 496 -16.96 23.56 30.58
N ASP A 497 -15.68 23.91 30.71
CA ASP A 497 -15.06 24.22 32.00
C ASP A 497 -15.78 25.39 32.70
N SER A 498 -16.13 26.44 31.97
CA SER A 498 -16.84 27.60 32.55
C SER A 498 -18.26 27.27 33.03
N GLN A 499 -18.93 26.30 32.40
CA GLN A 499 -20.35 26.00 32.66
C GLN A 499 -20.54 24.77 33.56
N LEU A 500 -19.57 23.85 33.60
CA LEU A 500 -19.66 22.56 34.28
C LEU A 500 -18.62 22.37 35.39
N LYS A 501 -17.47 23.07 35.37
CA LYS A 501 -16.41 22.87 36.38
C LYS A 501 -16.72 23.63 37.66
N ALA A 502 -16.84 22.92 38.77
CA ALA A 502 -17.46 23.38 40.02
C ALA A 502 -16.70 24.44 40.84
N ALA A 503 -15.72 25.18 40.30
CA ALA A 503 -15.07 26.28 41.01
C ALA A 503 -14.23 27.14 40.06
N SER A 504 -14.86 28.07 39.34
CA SER A 504 -14.10 29.22 38.84
C SER A 504 -14.08 30.29 39.94
N PRO A 505 -12.92 30.62 40.55
CA PRO A 505 -12.82 31.70 41.53
C PRO A 505 -13.14 33.09 40.96
N LEU A 506 -13.41 33.19 39.65
CA LEU A 506 -13.67 34.43 38.92
C LEU A 506 -15.16 34.71 38.68
N LEU A 507 -16.07 33.77 38.98
CA LEU A 507 -17.50 33.96 38.77
C LEU A 507 -18.16 34.54 40.04
N LEU A 508 -18.72 35.75 39.90
CA LEU A 508 -19.42 36.49 40.95
C LEU A 508 -20.86 36.79 40.53
N PRO A 509 -21.88 36.41 41.32
CA PRO A 509 -21.78 35.68 42.58
C PRO A 509 -21.33 34.21 42.37
N PRO A 510 -20.74 33.56 43.39
CA PRO A 510 -20.37 32.16 43.32
C PRO A 510 -21.61 31.33 42.99
N GLN A 511 -21.65 30.76 41.79
CA GLN A 511 -22.72 29.89 41.35
C GLN A 511 -22.35 28.46 41.73
N PRO A 512 -23.25 27.70 42.39
CA PRO A 512 -22.86 26.48 43.05
C PRO A 512 -22.75 25.25 42.15
N TRP A 513 -23.10 25.27 40.84
CA TRP A 513 -23.48 24.10 40.02
C TRP A 513 -22.92 22.76 40.52
N LEU A 514 -23.66 22.20 41.49
CA LEU A 514 -23.22 21.16 42.44
C LEU A 514 -23.75 19.78 42.04
N SER A 515 -24.34 19.69 40.85
CA SER A 515 -25.06 18.54 40.34
C SER A 515 -25.15 18.71 38.83
N SER A 516 -25.16 17.61 38.08
CA SER A 516 -25.41 17.63 36.63
C SER A 516 -26.49 18.64 36.26
N LEU A 517 -26.23 19.45 35.23
CA LEU A 517 -27.26 20.29 34.62
C LEU A 517 -28.51 19.44 34.31
N PRO A 518 -29.71 20.01 34.32
CA PRO A 518 -30.87 19.32 33.75
C PRO A 518 -30.56 18.89 32.31
N LEU A 519 -31.11 17.74 31.89
CA LEU A 519 -30.82 17.15 30.57
C LEU A 519 -30.98 18.15 29.42
N GLU A 520 -32.08 18.90 29.40
CA GLU A 520 -32.37 19.91 28.36
C GLU A 520 -31.30 21.00 28.30
N VAL A 521 -30.88 21.51 29.46
CA VAL A 521 -29.85 22.56 29.55
C VAL A 521 -28.48 22.03 29.09
N ALA A 522 -28.18 20.76 29.39
CA ALA A 522 -26.95 20.13 28.95
C ALA A 522 -26.92 19.89 27.43
N ILE A 523 -28.06 19.53 26.83
CA ILE A 523 -28.20 19.41 25.37
C ILE A 523 -27.96 20.77 24.71
N ASP A 524 -28.59 21.82 25.22
CA ASP A 524 -28.43 23.17 24.69
C ASP A 524 -26.99 23.70 24.83
N LEU A 525 -26.32 23.35 25.93
CA LEU A 525 -24.90 23.65 26.13
C LEU A 525 -24.02 22.95 25.08
N VAL A 526 -24.24 21.66 24.83
CA VAL A 526 -23.50 20.89 23.82
C VAL A 526 -23.76 21.45 22.42
N LYS A 527 -25.01 21.76 22.07
CA LYS A 527 -25.37 22.40 20.79
C LYS A 527 -24.67 23.74 20.63
N SER A 528 -24.71 24.59 21.65
CA SER A 528 -24.06 25.91 21.64
C SER A 528 -22.54 25.80 21.51
N ALA A 529 -21.92 24.82 22.17
CA ALA A 529 -20.49 24.57 22.07
C ALA A 529 -20.08 24.13 20.67
N PHE A 530 -20.86 23.26 20.01
CA PHE A 530 -20.62 22.87 18.62
C PHE A 530 -20.84 24.02 17.64
N THR A 531 -21.87 24.84 17.83
CA THR A 531 -22.08 26.05 17.00
C THR A 531 -20.91 27.01 17.13
N SER A 532 -20.41 27.23 18.35
CA SER A 532 -19.23 28.08 18.57
C SER A 532 -17.96 27.50 17.95
N ALA A 533 -17.77 26.18 18.01
CA ALA A 533 -16.63 25.52 17.39
C ALA A 533 -16.72 25.57 15.86
N GLY A 534 -17.90 25.33 15.29
CA GLY A 534 -18.11 25.33 13.84
C GLY A 534 -17.91 26.69 13.16
N GLU A 535 -18.05 27.79 13.89
CA GLU A 535 -17.75 29.13 13.35
C GLU A 535 -16.25 29.47 13.33
N ARG A 536 -15.40 28.68 14.01
CA ARG A 536 -14.00 29.02 14.27
C ARG A 536 -13.01 27.93 13.85
N ASP A 537 -13.38 26.67 13.98
CA ASP A 537 -12.59 25.51 13.57
C ASP A 537 -13.02 25.03 12.19
N ILE A 538 -12.12 25.11 11.22
CA ILE A 538 -12.37 24.70 9.82
C ILE A 538 -12.70 23.21 9.67
N TYR A 539 -12.25 22.38 10.62
CA TYR A 539 -12.44 20.93 10.60
C TYR A 539 -13.74 20.47 11.29
N THR A 540 -14.45 21.38 11.95
CA THR A 540 -15.74 21.11 12.60
C THR A 540 -16.84 21.83 11.84
N GLY A 541 -17.80 21.10 11.29
CA GLY A 541 -18.90 21.71 10.55
C GLY A 541 -19.85 20.67 9.97
N ASP A 542 -20.73 21.14 9.08
CA ASP A 542 -21.79 20.36 8.44
C ASP A 542 -22.83 19.83 9.43
N ASP A 543 -22.86 18.54 9.73
CA ASP A 543 -23.85 17.96 10.61
C ASP A 543 -23.15 17.41 11.87
N VAL A 544 -23.80 17.54 13.01
CA VAL A 544 -23.36 16.97 14.29
C VAL A 544 -24.37 15.94 14.75
N GLU A 545 -23.88 14.74 15.05
CA GLU A 545 -24.67 13.67 15.67
C GLU A 545 -24.55 13.77 17.19
N ILE A 546 -25.69 13.82 17.90
CA ILE A 546 -25.78 13.90 19.36
C ILE A 546 -26.56 12.69 19.87
N LEU A 547 -25.90 11.81 20.61
CA LEU A 547 -26.49 10.66 21.29
C LEU A 547 -26.78 11.04 22.74
N ILE A 548 -28.04 10.87 23.15
CA ILE A 548 -28.51 11.08 24.51
C ILE A 548 -28.84 9.72 25.10
N MET A 549 -28.09 9.33 26.12
CA MET A 549 -28.23 8.03 26.79
C MET A 549 -28.91 8.22 28.14
N THR A 550 -30.04 7.55 28.35
CA THR A 550 -30.77 7.52 29.62
C THR A 550 -31.08 6.07 30.00
N LYS A 551 -31.72 5.85 31.16
CA LYS A 551 -32.17 4.51 31.57
C LYS A 551 -33.21 3.91 30.61
N ASP A 552 -33.99 4.76 29.93
CA ASP A 552 -35.08 4.35 29.05
C ASP A 552 -34.57 3.97 27.65
N GLY A 553 -33.41 4.48 27.23
CA GLY A 553 -32.79 4.13 25.95
C GLY A 553 -31.78 5.17 25.45
N VAL A 554 -31.46 5.05 24.16
CA VAL A 554 -30.58 5.99 23.44
C VAL A 554 -31.40 6.74 22.41
N GLU A 555 -31.44 8.06 22.53
CA GLU A 555 -32.05 8.97 21.55
C GLU A 555 -30.95 9.61 20.69
N VAL A 556 -31.14 9.68 19.38
CA VAL A 556 -30.20 10.31 18.45
C VAL A 556 -30.82 11.60 17.91
N GLN A 557 -30.17 12.72 18.16
CA GLN A 557 -30.50 14.03 17.60
C GLN A 557 -29.42 14.46 16.62
N THR A 558 -29.81 15.15 15.56
CA THR A 558 -28.87 15.77 14.61
C THR A 558 -28.98 17.28 14.70
N LEU A 559 -27.85 17.97 14.76
CA LEU A 559 -27.74 19.42 14.71
C LEU A 559 -27.05 19.81 13.40
N GLU A 560 -27.69 20.69 12.63
CA GLU A 560 -27.07 21.28 11.44
C GLU A 560 -26.19 22.47 11.85
N LEU A 561 -24.94 22.44 11.43
CA LEU A 561 -23.96 23.52 11.49
C LEU A 561 -23.77 24.15 10.11
N LYS A 562 -22.93 25.19 10.08
CA LYS A 562 -22.52 25.85 8.86
C LYS A 562 -21.79 24.87 7.91
N ARG A 563 -22.06 25.02 6.61
CA ARG A 563 -21.58 24.14 5.52
C ARG A 563 -20.48 24.78 4.66
N ASP A 564 -19.75 25.74 5.22
CA ASP A 564 -18.68 26.48 4.54
C ASP A 564 -17.55 25.60 3.98
#